data_AF-A0A833XS69-F1
#
_entry.id   AF-A0A833XS69-F1
#
_cell.length_a   1.000
_cell.length_b   1.000
_cell.length_c   1.000
_cell.angle_alpha   90.00
_cell.angle_beta   90.00
_cell.angle_gamma   90.00
#
_symmetry.space_group_name_H-M   'P 1'
#
loop_
_entity.id
_entity.type
_entity.pdbx_description
1 polymer ?
#
loop_
_entity_poly.entity_id
_entity_poly.type
_entity_poly.pdbx_seq_one_letter_code
_entity_poly.pdbx_strand_id
1 'polypeptide(L)'
;MASFRDAFEGSRLFDLGWRFDKYTWSKKHENETFTKERLDRAGINVRWKCIFQEGWVEVLAARSSDHRPLLCMNQKGNEERRGRKLFKYEARWALEEECVVALKKVWYKRMMEDGTPKNLQDSLTNSKRVFIKWCRKNGEDRGRELKQKTQLLKMLQENENRHNSGEVKRIQQEIGLLLKKEDLKLRQMAKVNWNQPSPATARHVRQVKRKKLRENCVKANWDAAIDQRKRRMGVGIVIRDEKGEVLAAICV
;
A
#
# COMPACT_ATOMS: atom_id res chain seq x y z
N MET A 1 22.72 -7.36 20.20
CA MET A 1 22.86 -6.03 19.56
C MET A 1 24.25 -5.78 18.97
N ALA A 2 25.36 -6.25 19.57
CA ALA A 2 26.71 -6.07 19.02
C ALA A 2 26.83 -6.59 17.58
N SER A 3 26.48 -7.85 17.34
CA SER A 3 26.50 -8.47 16.00
C SER A 3 25.69 -7.75 14.92
N PHE A 4 24.59 -7.08 15.30
CA PHE A 4 23.80 -6.27 14.36
C PHE A 4 24.52 -4.97 13.99
N ARG A 5 25.14 -4.30 14.97
CA ARG A 5 25.95 -3.10 14.73
C ARG A 5 27.18 -3.42 13.89
N ASP A 6 27.88 -4.50 14.23
CA ASP A 6 29.07 -4.95 13.49
C ASP A 6 28.74 -5.26 12.02
N ALA A 7 27.56 -5.87 11.76
CA ALA A 7 27.10 -6.11 10.39
C ALA A 7 26.76 -4.82 9.63
N PHE A 8 26.16 -3.83 10.30
CA PHE A 8 25.87 -2.51 9.71
C PHE A 8 27.17 -1.77 9.36
N GLU A 9 28.12 -1.70 10.30
CA GLU A 9 29.41 -1.06 10.12
C GLU A 9 30.27 -1.76 9.06
N GLY A 10 30.35 -3.10 9.11
CA GLY A 10 31.05 -3.90 8.11
C GLY A 10 30.47 -3.73 6.70
N SER A 11 29.17 -3.42 6.60
CA SER A 11 28.48 -3.12 5.34
C SER A 11 28.53 -1.63 4.95
N ARG A 12 29.18 -0.78 5.75
CA ARG A 12 29.23 0.69 5.61
C ARG A 12 27.83 1.33 5.55
N LEU A 13 26.89 0.75 6.30
CA LEU A 13 25.53 1.25 6.46
C LEU A 13 25.39 1.94 7.82
N PHE A 14 24.62 3.03 7.85
CA PHE A 14 24.22 3.72 9.07
C PHE A 14 22.70 3.93 9.08
N ASP A 15 22.13 4.03 10.28
CA ASP A 15 20.70 4.26 10.46
C ASP A 15 20.32 5.63 9.87
N LEU A 16 19.34 5.67 8.96
CA LEU A 16 18.87 6.91 8.33
C LEU A 16 18.26 7.89 9.34
N GLY A 17 17.88 7.42 10.53
CA GLY A 17 17.07 8.19 11.46
C GLY A 17 15.60 8.22 11.08
N TRP A 18 14.79 8.83 11.91
CA TRP A 18 13.33 8.90 11.76
C TRP A 18 12.81 10.29 12.14
N ARG A 19 11.59 10.61 11.73
CA ARG A 19 10.82 11.76 12.24
C ARG A 19 9.59 11.27 13.00
N PHE A 20 9.24 12.01 14.04
CA PHE A 20 8.11 11.71 14.94
C PHE A 20 8.32 10.40 15.72
N ASP A 21 7.35 9.48 15.68
CA ASP A 21 7.40 8.22 16.41
C ASP A 21 8.52 7.31 15.88
N LYS A 22 9.20 6.63 16.81
CA LYS A 22 10.33 5.74 16.56
C LYS A 22 9.95 4.26 16.57
N TYR A 23 8.82 3.91 17.18
CA TYR A 23 8.47 2.52 17.44
C TYR A 23 7.86 1.87 16.21
N THR A 24 8.39 0.72 15.83
CA THR A 24 7.97 0.01 14.63
C THR A 24 7.22 -1.26 14.96
N TRP A 25 7.23 -1.69 16.21
CA TRP A 25 6.51 -2.86 16.68
C TRP A 25 5.81 -2.54 18.00
N SER A 26 4.63 -3.15 18.22
CA SER A 26 3.95 -3.12 19.51
C SER A 26 3.31 -4.44 19.86
N LYS A 27 3.39 -4.82 21.14
CA LYS A 27 2.77 -6.05 21.64
C LYS A 27 1.27 -5.85 21.81
N LYS A 28 0.45 -6.72 21.21
CA LYS A 28 -1.02 -6.68 21.30
C LYS A 28 -1.53 -7.36 22.58
N HIS A 29 -1.41 -6.73 23.75
CA HIS A 29 -2.12 -7.19 24.95
C HIS A 29 -3.22 -6.20 25.39
N GLU A 30 -4.24 -6.75 26.06
CA GLU A 30 -5.36 -6.03 26.67
C GLU A 30 -5.06 -5.62 28.12
N ASN A 31 -3.90 -6.01 28.64
CA ASN A 31 -3.48 -5.85 30.03
C ASN A 31 -2.54 -4.64 30.18
N GLU A 32 -2.17 -4.32 31.42
CA GLU A 32 -1.36 -3.15 31.81
C GLU A 32 0.07 -3.08 31.24
N THR A 33 0.56 -4.17 30.64
CA THR A 33 1.92 -4.23 30.07
C THR A 33 1.92 -3.95 28.57
N PHE A 34 1.73 -2.68 28.23
CA PHE A 34 1.92 -2.19 26.87
C PHE A 34 3.42 -2.00 26.59
N THR A 35 3.93 -2.67 25.54
CA THR A 35 5.35 -2.56 25.13
C THR A 35 5.43 -2.18 23.66
N LYS A 36 6.29 -1.19 23.37
CA LYS A 36 6.66 -0.77 22.02
C LYS A 36 8.17 -0.92 21.85
N GLU A 37 8.58 -1.43 20.69
CA GLU A 37 9.99 -1.56 20.34
C GLU A 37 10.26 -1.00 18.94
N ARG A 38 11.50 -0.57 18.71
CA ARG A 38 11.98 -0.22 17.38
C ARG A 38 12.81 -1.38 16.85
N LEU A 39 12.15 -2.28 16.12
CA LEU A 39 12.75 -3.46 15.54
C LEU A 39 13.21 -3.22 14.10
N ASP A 40 12.54 -2.31 13.40
CA ASP A 40 12.70 -2.11 11.96
C ASP A 40 13.53 -0.84 11.71
N ARG A 41 14.51 -0.94 10.82
CA ARG A 41 15.47 0.14 10.54
C ARG A 41 15.77 0.25 9.05
N ALA A 42 15.97 1.47 8.58
CA ALA A 42 16.49 1.76 7.26
C ALA A 42 17.98 2.09 7.38
N GLY A 43 18.83 1.21 6.84
CA GLY A 43 20.26 1.43 6.73
C GLY A 43 20.60 2.05 5.38
N ILE A 44 21.37 3.13 5.39
CA ILE A 44 21.84 3.84 4.19
C ILE A 44 23.36 3.96 4.18
N ASN A 45 23.95 4.07 3.00
CA ASN A 45 25.38 4.38 2.86
C ASN A 45 25.62 5.87 2.52
N VAL A 46 26.89 6.27 2.50
CA VAL A 46 27.32 7.64 2.20
C VAL A 46 26.81 8.09 0.83
N ARG A 47 26.83 7.21 -0.17
CA ARG A 47 26.37 7.52 -1.53
C ARG A 47 24.88 7.85 -1.57
N TRP A 48 24.04 7.10 -0.85
CA TRP A 48 22.62 7.42 -0.69
C TRP A 48 22.44 8.80 -0.06
N LYS A 49 23.19 9.13 0.98
CA LYS A 49 23.15 10.45 1.64
C LYS A 49 23.59 11.58 0.71
N CYS A 50 24.55 11.36 -0.19
CA CYS A 50 24.92 12.34 -1.20
C CYS A 50 23.80 12.60 -2.22
N ILE A 51 23.07 11.55 -2.62
CA ILE A 51 21.95 11.66 -3.57
C ILE A 51 20.73 12.29 -2.90
N PHE A 52 20.46 11.91 -1.65
CA PHE A 52 19.31 12.29 -0.84
C PHE A 52 19.77 12.93 0.47
N GLN A 53 20.25 14.18 0.36
CA GLN A 53 20.87 14.93 1.46
C GLN A 53 19.91 15.07 2.66
N GLU A 54 18.63 15.29 2.40
CA GLU A 54 17.58 15.43 3.40
C GLU A 54 16.59 14.25 3.40
N GLY A 55 17.12 13.05 3.63
CA GLY A 55 16.31 11.85 3.82
C GLY A 55 15.90 11.61 5.28
N TRP A 56 14.71 11.05 5.50
CA TRP A 56 14.27 10.55 6.81
C TRP A 56 13.31 9.37 6.67
N VAL A 57 13.12 8.62 7.76
CA VAL A 57 12.05 7.62 7.86
C VAL A 57 10.83 8.19 8.56
N GLU A 58 9.64 7.93 8.02
CA GLU A 58 8.38 8.08 8.74
C GLU A 58 7.78 6.71 9.06
N VAL A 59 7.34 6.53 10.30
CA VAL A 59 6.65 5.31 10.72
C VAL A 59 5.15 5.46 10.45
N LEU A 60 4.63 4.67 9.51
CA LEU A 60 3.23 4.68 9.11
C LEU A 60 2.33 3.92 10.11
N ALA A 61 1.02 4.09 9.98
CA ALA A 61 0.06 3.35 10.80
C ALA A 61 0.07 1.85 10.44
N ALA A 62 0.15 0.98 11.45
CA ALA A 62 -0.01 -0.46 11.26
C ALA A 62 -1.49 -0.78 11.07
N ARG A 63 -1.93 -1.01 9.82
CA ARG A 63 -3.34 -1.25 9.48
C ARG A 63 -3.83 -2.66 9.81
N SER A 64 -2.95 -3.65 9.77
CA SER A 64 -3.30 -5.07 9.97
C SER A 64 -2.20 -5.91 10.62
N SER A 65 -1.01 -5.35 10.81
CA SER A 65 0.14 -5.99 11.43
C SER A 65 0.36 -5.47 12.86
N ASP A 66 1.18 -6.16 13.64
CA ASP A 66 1.83 -5.64 14.84
C ASP A 66 3.09 -4.83 14.52
N HIS A 67 3.62 -4.97 13.29
CA HIS A 67 4.65 -4.08 12.73
C HIS A 67 4.04 -2.88 11.99
N ARG A 68 4.70 -1.72 12.13
CA ARG A 68 4.38 -0.46 11.46
C ARG A 68 5.31 -0.27 10.25
N PRO A 69 4.76 -0.03 9.06
CA PRO A 69 5.58 0.17 7.86
C PRO A 69 6.48 1.40 7.96
N LEU A 70 7.69 1.29 7.42
CA LEU A 70 8.62 2.41 7.28
C LEU A 70 8.50 3.04 5.90
N LEU A 71 8.34 4.36 5.86
CA LEU A 71 8.37 5.16 4.64
C LEU A 71 9.66 5.98 4.60
N CYS A 72 10.56 5.67 3.67
CA CYS A 72 11.75 6.47 3.43
C CYS A 72 11.39 7.67 2.53
N MET A 73 11.50 8.87 3.09
CA MET A 73 11.19 10.13 2.41
C MET A 73 12.48 10.88 2.05
N ASN A 74 12.39 11.74 1.03
CA ASN A 74 13.42 12.71 0.68
C ASN A 74 12.75 14.02 0.21
N GLN A 75 13.48 15.13 0.21
CA GLN A 75 12.95 16.44 -0.19
C GLN A 75 12.72 16.60 -1.71
N LYS A 76 13.30 15.75 -2.56
CA LYS A 76 13.12 15.86 -4.02
C LYS A 76 11.73 15.38 -4.41
N GLY A 77 10.79 16.32 -4.33
CA GLY A 77 9.60 16.45 -5.15
C GLY A 77 8.92 15.15 -5.52
N ASN A 78 7.80 14.87 -4.84
CA ASN A 78 6.76 14.00 -5.34
C ASN A 78 6.12 14.67 -6.57
N GLU A 79 6.87 14.82 -7.66
CA GLU A 79 6.31 15.11 -8.97
C GLU A 79 5.53 13.86 -9.38
N GLU A 80 4.29 13.78 -8.88
CA GLU A 80 3.32 12.85 -9.42
C GLU A 80 3.24 13.15 -10.91
N ARG A 81 3.87 12.31 -11.73
CA ARG A 81 3.63 12.26 -13.17
C ARG A 81 2.18 11.84 -13.37
N ARG A 82 1.26 12.78 -13.25
CA ARG A 82 -0.17 12.59 -13.51
C ARG A 82 -0.34 12.47 -15.01
N GLY A 83 -0.07 11.27 -15.52
CA GLY A 83 -0.49 10.89 -16.86
C GLY A 83 -2.01 10.98 -16.98
N ARG A 84 -2.50 11.19 -18.21
CA ARG A 84 -3.94 11.18 -18.51
C ARG A 84 -4.54 9.84 -18.07
N LYS A 85 -5.33 9.83 -17.00
CA LYS A 85 -6.05 8.62 -16.55
C LYS A 85 -7.15 8.31 -17.55
N LEU A 86 -6.94 7.25 -18.34
CA LEU A 86 -7.98 6.69 -19.20
C LEU A 86 -9.07 6.03 -18.34
N PHE A 87 -10.33 6.17 -18.75
CA PHE A 87 -11.43 5.43 -18.15
C PHE A 87 -11.24 3.94 -18.37
N LYS A 88 -11.26 3.16 -17.29
CA LYS A 88 -11.22 1.69 -17.31
C LYS A 88 -12.31 1.18 -16.39
N TYR A 89 -13.04 0.18 -16.86
CA TYR A 89 -14.05 -0.49 -16.05
C TYR A 89 -13.40 -1.32 -14.94
N GLU A 90 -13.89 -1.19 -13.70
CA GLU A 90 -13.47 -2.03 -12.57
C GLU A 90 -14.56 -3.06 -12.23
N ALA A 91 -14.20 -4.35 -12.21
CA ALA A 91 -15.13 -5.46 -12.02
C ALA A 91 -15.93 -5.38 -10.71
N ARG A 92 -15.32 -4.81 -9.67
CA ARG A 92 -15.98 -4.58 -8.37
C ARG A 92 -17.22 -3.69 -8.48
N TRP A 93 -17.33 -2.82 -9.51
CA TRP A 93 -18.50 -1.98 -9.69
C TRP A 93 -19.77 -2.81 -9.93
N ALA A 94 -19.66 -4.03 -10.47
CA ALA A 94 -20.80 -4.93 -10.60
C ALA A 94 -21.39 -5.37 -9.25
N LEU A 95 -20.61 -5.30 -8.18
CA LEU A 95 -21.05 -5.69 -6.82
C LEU A 95 -21.64 -4.51 -6.03
N GLU A 96 -21.63 -3.31 -6.59
CA GLU A 96 -22.14 -2.12 -5.92
C GLU A 96 -23.55 -1.83 -6.43
N GLU A 97 -24.55 -1.94 -5.55
CA GLU A 97 -25.96 -1.70 -5.91
C GLU A 97 -26.16 -0.29 -6.52
N GLU A 98 -25.43 0.69 -5.98
CA GLU A 98 -25.41 2.09 -6.44
C GLU A 98 -24.97 2.22 -7.90
N CYS A 99 -24.07 1.36 -8.37
CA CYS A 99 -23.64 1.29 -9.76
C CYS A 99 -24.78 0.80 -10.66
N VAL A 100 -25.47 -0.26 -10.23
CA VAL A 100 -26.63 -0.82 -10.96
C VAL A 100 -27.77 0.21 -11.02
N VAL A 101 -28.04 0.92 -9.94
CA VAL A 101 -29.05 1.99 -9.89
C VAL A 101 -28.66 3.15 -10.82
N ALA A 102 -27.41 3.59 -10.79
CA ALA A 102 -26.92 4.66 -11.68
C ALA A 102 -27.05 4.27 -13.16
N LEU A 103 -26.77 3.01 -13.51
CA LEU A 103 -26.98 2.45 -14.85
C LEU A 103 -28.44 2.45 -15.25
N LYS A 104 -29.30 1.85 -14.42
CA LYS A 104 -30.75 1.74 -14.68
C LYS A 104 -31.34 3.12 -14.95
N LYS A 105 -30.99 4.14 -14.15
CA LYS A 105 -31.47 5.51 -14.35
C LYS A 105 -31.14 6.07 -15.74
N VAL A 106 -29.94 5.82 -16.25
CA VAL A 106 -29.53 6.29 -17.59
C VAL A 106 -30.30 5.59 -18.70
N TRP A 107 -30.51 4.29 -18.55
CA TRP A 107 -31.18 3.46 -19.57
C TRP A 107 -32.69 3.68 -19.56
N TYR A 108 -33.33 3.75 -18.39
CA TYR A 108 -34.77 4.03 -18.26
C TYR A 108 -35.16 5.43 -18.72
N LYS A 109 -34.37 6.46 -18.35
CA LYS A 109 -34.64 7.84 -18.81
C LYS A 109 -34.73 7.92 -20.33
N ARG A 110 -33.84 7.22 -21.04
CA ARG A 110 -33.83 7.20 -22.49
C ARG A 110 -34.95 6.38 -23.11
N MET A 111 -35.32 5.25 -22.50
CA MET A 111 -36.49 4.48 -22.96
C MET A 111 -37.79 5.30 -22.89
N MET A 112 -37.91 6.15 -21.86
CA MET A 112 -39.08 7.03 -21.65
C MET A 112 -39.09 8.24 -22.61
N GLU A 113 -37.92 8.75 -23.01
CA GLU A 113 -37.79 9.93 -23.87
C GLU A 113 -37.93 9.60 -25.39
N ASP A 114 -37.40 8.46 -25.85
CA ASP A 114 -37.23 8.21 -27.30
C ASP A 114 -38.05 7.03 -27.85
N GLY A 115 -38.76 6.27 -27.00
CA GLY A 115 -39.62 5.12 -27.38
C GLY A 115 -38.91 3.94 -28.05
N THR A 116 -37.64 4.08 -28.46
CA THR A 116 -36.80 3.06 -29.10
C THR A 116 -35.32 3.36 -28.84
N PRO A 117 -34.46 2.35 -28.55
CA PRO A 117 -33.03 2.54 -28.36
C PRO A 117 -32.35 2.71 -29.73
N LYS A 118 -32.60 3.82 -30.43
CA LYS A 118 -32.13 4.01 -31.81
C LYS A 118 -30.62 4.15 -31.96
N ASN A 119 -29.85 4.32 -30.87
CA ASN A 119 -28.40 4.32 -30.94
C ASN A 119 -27.73 3.80 -29.66
N LEU A 120 -27.29 2.53 -29.70
CA LEU A 120 -26.51 1.88 -28.65
C LEU A 120 -25.25 2.67 -28.29
N GLN A 121 -24.59 3.29 -29.27
CA GLN A 121 -23.35 4.04 -29.07
C GLN A 121 -23.57 5.26 -28.17
N ASP A 122 -24.68 5.96 -28.36
CA ASP A 122 -25.06 7.09 -27.51
C ASP A 122 -25.40 6.63 -26.08
N SER A 123 -26.01 5.45 -25.93
CA SER A 123 -26.35 4.88 -24.62
C SER A 123 -25.08 4.53 -23.84
N LEU A 124 -24.10 3.94 -24.54
CA LEU A 124 -22.78 3.64 -23.97
C LEU A 124 -22.01 4.92 -23.64
N THR A 125 -22.07 5.94 -24.50
CA THR A 125 -21.41 7.23 -24.27
C THR A 125 -21.98 7.97 -23.06
N ASN A 126 -23.31 7.99 -22.95
CA ASN A 126 -23.99 8.59 -21.79
C ASN A 126 -23.75 7.81 -20.51
N SER A 127 -23.84 6.47 -20.57
CA SER A 127 -23.52 5.61 -19.42
C SER A 127 -22.10 5.86 -18.95
N LYS A 128 -21.11 5.90 -19.85
CA LYS A 128 -19.71 6.23 -19.54
C LYS A 128 -19.57 7.57 -18.82
N ARG A 129 -20.25 8.62 -19.28
CA ARG A 129 -20.20 9.95 -18.66
C ARG A 129 -20.75 9.94 -17.23
N VAL A 130 -21.91 9.31 -17.01
CA VAL A 130 -22.51 9.17 -15.68
C VAL A 130 -21.62 8.32 -14.77
N PHE A 131 -21.07 7.23 -15.30
CA PHE A 131 -20.11 6.39 -14.60
C PHE A 131 -18.88 7.13 -14.14
N ILE A 132 -18.27 7.93 -15.02
CA ILE A 132 -17.09 8.72 -14.64
C ILE A 132 -17.41 9.66 -13.48
N LYS A 133 -18.58 10.33 -13.52
CA LYS A 133 -19.01 11.23 -12.44
C LYS A 133 -19.24 10.47 -11.13
N TRP A 134 -19.99 9.37 -11.17
CA TRP A 134 -20.24 8.54 -10.00
C TRP A 134 -18.95 7.94 -9.43
N CYS A 135 -18.05 7.43 -10.28
CA CYS A 135 -16.76 6.87 -9.86
C CYS A 135 -15.86 7.91 -9.20
N ARG A 136 -15.83 9.14 -9.71
CA ARG A 136 -15.07 10.23 -9.09
C ARG A 136 -15.60 10.53 -7.70
N LYS A 137 -16.91 10.78 -7.58
CA LYS A 137 -17.55 11.08 -6.29
C LYS A 137 -17.34 9.95 -5.27
N ASN A 138 -17.70 8.72 -5.64
CA ASN A 138 -17.61 7.57 -4.75
C ASN A 138 -16.16 7.20 -4.42
N GLY A 139 -15.24 7.36 -5.37
CA GLY A 139 -13.80 7.16 -5.15
C GLY A 139 -13.20 8.21 -4.21
N GLU A 140 -13.62 9.47 -4.32
CA GLU A 140 -13.22 10.56 -3.43
C GLU A 140 -13.75 10.34 -2.01
N ASP A 141 -15.01 9.95 -1.87
CA ASP A 141 -15.63 9.68 -0.57
C ASP A 141 -14.94 8.51 0.15
N ARG A 142 -14.67 7.41 -0.56
CA ARG A 142 -13.92 6.25 -0.03
C ARG A 142 -12.47 6.59 0.32
N GLY A 143 -11.78 7.29 -0.58
CA GLY A 143 -10.41 7.73 -0.33
C GLY A 143 -10.33 8.65 0.88
N ARG A 144 -11.33 9.51 1.09
CA ARG A 144 -11.47 10.36 2.26
C ARG A 144 -11.69 9.55 3.52
N GLU A 145 -12.63 8.60 3.51
CA GLU A 145 -12.91 7.74 4.66
C GLU A 145 -11.68 6.93 5.08
N LEU A 146 -11.01 6.28 4.13
CA LEU A 146 -9.80 5.51 4.37
C LEU A 146 -8.67 6.39 4.94
N LYS A 147 -8.52 7.61 4.40
CA LYS A 147 -7.53 8.58 4.88
C LYS A 147 -7.83 9.02 6.31
N GLN A 148 -9.09 9.36 6.62
CA GLN A 148 -9.52 9.76 7.96
C GLN A 148 -9.29 8.66 8.98
N LYS A 149 -9.73 7.43 8.69
CA LYS A 149 -9.51 6.27 9.59
C LYS A 149 -8.02 5.94 9.75
N THR A 150 -7.23 6.02 8.67
CA THR A 150 -5.77 5.83 8.75
C THR A 150 -5.11 6.90 9.62
N GLN A 151 -5.54 8.16 9.55
CA GLN A 151 -5.00 9.25 10.37
C GLN A 151 -5.37 9.08 11.84
N LEU A 152 -6.63 8.72 12.13
CA LEU A 152 -7.07 8.40 13.48
C LEU A 152 -6.27 7.22 14.07
N LEU A 153 -6.07 6.17 13.27
CA LEU A 153 -5.25 5.02 13.67
C LEU A 153 -3.81 5.43 13.99
N LYS A 154 -3.22 6.30 13.15
CA LYS A 154 -1.87 6.83 13.38
C LYS A 154 -1.79 7.55 14.72
N MET A 155 -2.73 8.47 15.00
CA MET A 155 -2.77 9.19 16.28
C MET A 155 -2.93 8.27 17.48
N LEU A 156 -3.81 7.25 17.38
CA LEU A 156 -4.02 6.28 18.46
C LEU A 156 -2.77 5.44 18.72
N GLN A 157 -2.03 5.09 17.66
CA GLN A 157 -0.79 4.30 17.75
C GLN A 157 0.41 5.13 18.23
N GLU A 158 0.42 6.44 17.99
CA GLU A 158 1.47 7.36 18.46
C GLU A 158 1.30 7.71 19.95
N ASN A 159 0.08 7.69 20.48
CA ASN A 159 -0.17 7.99 21.89
C ASN A 159 0.44 6.90 22.81
N GLU A 160 1.43 7.29 23.62
CA GLU A 160 2.18 6.39 24.50
C GLU A 160 1.45 6.07 25.81
N ASN A 161 0.48 6.89 26.22
CA ASN A 161 -0.06 6.89 27.59
C ASN A 161 -1.43 6.24 27.73
N ARG A 162 -2.02 5.68 26.66
CA ARG A 162 -3.38 5.11 26.72
C ARG A 162 -3.43 3.64 26.32
N HIS A 163 -4.25 2.88 27.05
CA HIS A 163 -4.67 1.53 26.70
C HIS A 163 -5.70 1.56 25.55
N ASN A 164 -5.30 2.09 24.38
CA ASN A 164 -6.17 2.20 23.20
C ASN A 164 -6.26 0.88 22.40
N SER A 165 -5.85 -0.26 22.97
CA SER A 165 -5.72 -1.52 22.21
C SER A 165 -7.05 -1.98 21.59
N GLY A 166 -8.16 -1.80 22.30
CA GLY A 166 -9.50 -2.07 21.78
C GLY A 166 -9.91 -1.15 20.63
N GLU A 167 -9.70 0.16 20.77
CA GLU A 167 -10.01 1.13 19.71
C GLU A 167 -9.13 0.94 18.47
N VAL A 168 -7.83 0.69 18.66
CA VAL A 168 -6.89 0.37 17.58
C VAL A 168 -7.37 -0.86 16.82
N LYS A 169 -7.75 -1.95 17.53
CA LYS A 169 -8.30 -3.16 16.90
C LYS A 169 -9.57 -2.84 16.10
N ARG A 170 -10.50 -2.06 16.66
CA ARG A 170 -11.74 -1.67 15.97
C ARG A 170 -11.46 -0.91 14.68
N ILE A 171 -10.61 0.12 14.73
CA ILE A 171 -10.27 0.92 13.55
C ILE A 171 -9.49 0.10 12.51
N GLN A 172 -8.59 -0.80 12.94
CA GLN A 172 -7.91 -1.74 12.04
C GLN A 172 -8.91 -2.66 11.30
N GLN A 173 -9.95 -3.15 11.99
CA GLN A 173 -11.00 -3.96 11.38
C GLN A 173 -11.81 -3.16 10.35
N GLU A 174 -12.21 -1.93 10.69
CA GLU A 174 -12.94 -1.04 9.77
C GLU A 174 -12.10 -0.73 8.50
N ILE A 175 -10.82 -0.40 8.67
CA ILE A 175 -9.89 -0.21 7.55
C ILE A 175 -9.76 -1.50 6.73
N GLY A 176 -9.66 -2.65 7.39
CA GLY A 176 -9.59 -3.96 6.74
C GLY A 176 -10.83 -4.24 5.86
N LEU A 177 -12.03 -3.88 6.33
CA LEU A 177 -13.26 -4.00 5.54
C LEU A 177 -13.26 -3.07 4.32
N LEU A 178 -12.80 -1.82 4.47
CA LEU A 178 -12.65 -0.88 3.36
C LEU A 178 -11.66 -1.41 2.31
N LEU A 179 -10.51 -1.93 2.74
CA LEU A 179 -9.49 -2.48 1.84
C LEU A 179 -9.93 -3.79 1.15
N LYS A 180 -10.72 -4.64 1.82
CA LYS A 180 -11.31 -5.83 1.18
C LYS A 180 -12.20 -5.47 0.00
N LYS A 181 -12.95 -4.35 0.08
CA LYS A 181 -13.75 -3.84 -1.04
C LYS A 181 -12.86 -3.38 -2.22
N GLU A 182 -11.59 -3.04 -1.98
CA GLU A 182 -10.62 -2.67 -3.01
C GLU A 182 -9.87 -3.87 -3.63
N ASP A 183 -9.77 -5.01 -2.93
CA ASP A 183 -8.99 -6.19 -3.36
C ASP A 183 -9.40 -6.72 -4.74
N LEU A 184 -10.68 -6.67 -5.08
CA LEU A 184 -11.20 -7.07 -6.40
C LEU A 184 -10.60 -6.25 -7.54
N LYS A 185 -10.34 -4.96 -7.32
CA LYS A 185 -9.66 -4.11 -8.31
C LYS A 185 -8.22 -4.56 -8.51
N LEU A 186 -7.51 -4.86 -7.42
CA LEU A 186 -6.12 -5.32 -7.47
C LEU A 186 -6.01 -6.66 -8.21
N ARG A 187 -6.93 -7.60 -7.96
CA ARG A 187 -7.01 -8.88 -8.69
C ARG A 187 -7.22 -8.69 -10.19
N GLN A 188 -8.13 -7.80 -10.58
CA GLN A 188 -8.38 -7.47 -11.98
C GLN A 188 -7.14 -6.83 -12.65
N MET A 189 -6.46 -5.92 -11.95
CA MET A 189 -5.24 -5.28 -12.46
C MET A 189 -4.06 -6.27 -12.59
N ALA A 190 -3.99 -7.27 -11.71
CA ALA A 190 -2.97 -8.31 -11.74
C ALA A 190 -3.17 -9.37 -12.85
N LYS A 191 -4.28 -9.32 -13.61
CA LYS A 191 -4.66 -10.32 -14.63
C LYS A 191 -4.65 -11.77 -14.10
N VAL A 192 -4.88 -11.96 -12.80
CA VAL A 192 -5.04 -13.28 -12.20
C VAL A 192 -6.44 -13.78 -12.58
N ASN A 193 -6.57 -15.05 -12.98
CA ASN A 193 -7.86 -15.67 -13.30
C ASN A 193 -8.83 -15.47 -12.12
N TRP A 194 -9.80 -14.60 -12.30
CA TRP A 194 -10.76 -14.14 -11.29
C TRP A 194 -11.78 -15.22 -10.90
N ASN A 195 -11.75 -16.38 -11.57
CA ASN A 195 -12.73 -17.47 -11.48
C ASN A 195 -12.25 -18.71 -10.72
N GLN A 196 -11.12 -18.69 -10.02
CA GLN A 196 -10.71 -19.86 -9.23
C GLN A 196 -10.27 -19.51 -7.80
N PRO A 197 -10.66 -20.32 -6.80
CA PRO A 197 -10.04 -20.27 -5.48
C PRO A 197 -8.56 -20.68 -5.60
N SER A 198 -7.71 -19.94 -4.89
CA SER A 198 -6.25 -20.14 -4.84
C SER A 198 -5.88 -21.61 -4.60
N PRO A 199 -5.06 -22.26 -5.44
CA PRO A 199 -4.33 -23.43 -5.01
C PRO A 199 -3.30 -22.97 -3.98
N ALA A 200 -3.42 -23.45 -2.74
CA ALA A 200 -2.27 -23.49 -1.85
C ALA A 200 -1.15 -24.20 -2.62
N THR A 201 0.06 -23.63 -2.64
CA THR A 201 1.24 -24.11 -3.39
C THR A 201 1.17 -24.01 -4.92
N ALA A 202 1.51 -22.84 -5.47
CA ALA A 202 2.07 -22.74 -6.82
C ALA A 202 3.34 -21.87 -6.80
N ARG A 203 4.51 -22.52 -6.66
CA ARG A 203 5.82 -21.88 -6.86
C ARG A 203 6.02 -21.63 -8.35
N HIS A 204 5.65 -20.44 -8.82
CA HIS A 204 6.11 -19.93 -10.11
C HIS A 204 7.37 -19.08 -9.90
N VAL A 205 8.55 -19.70 -9.95
CA VAL A 205 9.81 -18.96 -10.03
C VAL A 205 10.01 -18.56 -11.49
N ARG A 206 9.53 -17.37 -11.84
CA ARG A 206 9.92 -16.72 -13.10
C ARG A 206 11.36 -16.24 -12.95
N GLN A 207 12.32 -16.90 -13.58
CA GLN A 207 13.69 -16.38 -13.71
C GLN A 207 13.63 -15.14 -14.61
N VAL A 208 13.42 -13.96 -14.01
CA VAL A 208 13.48 -12.69 -14.74
C VAL A 208 14.94 -12.42 -15.04
N LYS A 209 15.36 -12.64 -16.30
CA LYS A 209 16.69 -12.22 -16.78
C LYS A 209 16.91 -10.74 -16.43
N ARG A 210 18.04 -10.46 -15.77
CA ARG A 210 18.44 -9.10 -15.34
C ARG A 210 18.48 -8.18 -16.56
N LYS A 211 17.55 -7.24 -16.67
CA LYS A 211 17.72 -6.09 -17.58
C LYS A 211 18.68 -5.10 -16.92
N LYS A 212 19.66 -4.61 -17.70
CA LYS A 212 20.56 -3.52 -17.29
C LYS A 212 19.70 -2.31 -16.94
N LEU A 213 19.91 -1.73 -15.76
CA LEU A 213 19.22 -0.50 -15.38
C LEU A 213 19.75 0.66 -16.24
N ARG A 214 18.88 1.63 -16.52
CA ARG A 214 19.28 2.90 -17.13
C ARG A 214 20.06 3.71 -16.10
N GLU A 215 20.91 4.62 -16.56
CA GLU A 215 21.59 5.57 -15.67
C GLU A 215 20.58 6.34 -14.80
N ASN A 216 20.97 6.63 -13.56
CA ASN A 216 20.14 7.28 -12.53
C ASN A 216 18.88 6.50 -12.11
N CYS A 217 18.84 5.19 -12.35
CA CYS A 217 17.76 4.34 -11.86
C CYS A 217 18.25 3.41 -10.76
N VAL A 218 17.42 3.25 -9.72
CA VAL A 218 17.66 2.30 -8.64
C VAL A 218 16.75 1.07 -8.77
N LYS A 219 17.26 -0.09 -8.36
CA LYS A 219 16.51 -1.33 -8.28
C LYS A 219 16.24 -1.67 -6.82
N ALA A 220 14.97 -1.72 -6.43
CA ALA A 220 14.56 -2.31 -5.16
C ALA A 220 14.21 -3.79 -5.37
N ASN A 221 14.92 -4.68 -4.69
CA ASN A 221 14.51 -6.07 -4.51
C ASN A 221 13.93 -6.22 -3.11
N TRP A 222 12.93 -7.06 -2.95
CA TRP A 222 12.42 -7.42 -1.63
C TRP A 222 12.24 -8.93 -1.57
N ASP A 223 12.58 -9.51 -0.43
CA ASP A 223 12.46 -10.93 -0.14
C ASP A 223 11.77 -11.08 1.22
N ALA A 224 10.99 -12.14 1.36
CA ALA A 224 10.28 -12.44 2.60
C ALA A 224 10.62 -13.87 3.05
N ALA A 225 10.88 -14.04 4.35
CA ALA A 225 11.09 -15.34 4.98
C ALA A 225 9.99 -15.58 6.02
N ILE A 226 9.47 -16.81 6.07
CA ILE A 226 8.46 -17.22 7.05
C ILE A 226 8.95 -18.48 7.74
N ASP A 227 9.14 -18.41 9.06
CA ASP A 227 9.35 -19.55 9.94
C ASP A 227 8.00 -19.96 10.54
N GLN A 228 7.39 -21.00 9.97
CA GLN A 228 6.09 -21.50 10.39
C GLN A 228 6.11 -22.13 11.81
N ARG A 229 7.23 -22.74 12.22
CA ARG A 229 7.35 -23.38 13.53
C ARG A 229 7.38 -22.35 14.65
N LYS A 230 8.10 -21.24 14.43
CA LYS A 230 8.21 -20.14 15.40
C LYS A 230 7.17 -19.03 15.19
N ARG A 231 6.31 -19.16 14.17
CA ARG A 231 5.33 -18.15 13.73
C ARG A 231 5.96 -16.76 13.53
N ARG A 232 7.17 -16.73 12.93
CA ARG A 232 7.90 -15.49 12.63
C ARG A 232 7.91 -15.25 11.14
N MET A 233 7.84 -14.00 10.74
CA MET A 233 8.06 -13.58 9.37
C MET A 233 8.97 -12.36 9.36
N GLY A 234 9.80 -12.25 8.33
CA GLY A 234 10.62 -11.07 8.09
C GLY A 234 10.60 -10.72 6.61
N VAL A 235 10.69 -9.44 6.31
CA VAL A 235 10.76 -8.90 4.95
C VAL A 235 11.98 -7.99 4.86
N GLY A 236 12.89 -8.32 3.97
CA GLY A 236 14.07 -7.51 3.65
C GLY A 236 13.88 -6.81 2.31
N ILE A 237 14.17 -5.52 2.25
CA ILE A 237 14.25 -4.75 1.00
C ILE A 237 15.70 -4.31 0.81
N VAL A 238 16.27 -4.53 -0.36
CA VAL A 238 17.60 -4.06 -0.75
C VAL A 238 17.49 -3.21 -2.00
N ILE A 239 17.96 -1.97 -1.91
CA ILE A 239 17.98 -1.01 -3.01
C ILE A 239 19.41 -0.94 -3.56
N ARG A 240 19.55 -1.10 -4.88
CA ARG A 240 20.83 -1.06 -5.59
C ARG A 240 20.82 -0.03 -6.71
N ASP A 241 21.99 0.47 -7.07
CA ASP A 241 22.17 1.36 -8.22
C ASP A 241 22.24 0.58 -9.55
N GLU A 242 22.53 1.29 -10.64
CA GLU A 242 22.73 0.73 -11.98
C GLU A 242 23.97 -0.17 -12.11
N LYS A 243 24.95 -0.04 -11.20
CA LYS A 243 26.16 -0.87 -11.10
C LYS A 243 25.95 -2.11 -10.23
N GLY A 244 24.82 -2.20 -9.51
CA GLY A 244 24.47 -3.30 -8.62
C GLY A 244 24.97 -3.13 -7.18
N GLU A 245 25.54 -1.98 -6.86
CA GLU A 245 25.99 -1.61 -5.52
C GLU A 245 24.79 -1.32 -4.61
N VAL A 246 24.82 -1.79 -3.37
CA VAL A 246 23.76 -1.55 -2.40
C VAL A 246 23.81 -0.10 -1.95
N LEU A 247 22.68 0.61 -2.07
CA LEU A 247 22.50 1.99 -1.62
C LEU A 247 21.78 2.05 -0.27
N ALA A 248 20.76 1.19 -0.10
CA ALA A 248 19.97 1.12 1.12
C ALA A 248 19.45 -0.29 1.36
N ALA A 249 19.23 -0.62 2.63
CA ALA A 249 18.56 -1.84 3.04
C ALA A 249 17.53 -1.54 4.14
N ILE A 250 16.36 -2.19 4.07
CA ILE A 250 15.30 -2.11 5.07
C ILE A 250 15.02 -3.53 5.53
N CYS A 251 15.05 -3.76 6.84
CA CYS A 251 14.64 -5.03 7.43
C CYS A 251 13.41 -4.79 8.30
N VAL A 252 12.37 -5.59 8.08
CA VAL A 252 11.10 -5.63 8.81
C VAL A 252 10.83 -7.04 9.31
#